data_AF-A0A818V9G6-F1
#
_entry.id   AF-A0A818V9G6-F1
#
_cell.length_a   1.000
_cell.length_b   1.000
_cell.length_c   1.000
_cell.angle_alpha   90.00
_cell.angle_beta   90.00
_cell.angle_gamma   90.00
#
_symmetry.space_group_name_H-M   'P 1'
#
loop_
_entity.id
_entity.type
_entity.pdbx_description
1 polymer ?
#
loop_
_entity_poly.entity_id
_entity_poly.type
_entity_poly.pdbx_seq_one_letter_code
_entity_poly.pdbx_strand_id
1 'polypeptide(L)'
;MFQVTLCILKPDIVRSPHLFNEIIKLILQRQFIFIKSKHLQLNRQRAEEFYREHQEKFFYSRLVHYMSCGPISCHILGRENAIQEWRSMLGPTKVYKTIFEAANTIRGQHGITDTRNCAHGSDIMIYGLSSLLFRSFFSSFRNMSSTVAVQTPNAAHNLDKNELYSIGPNFWNVRGRFKILKLVDIETQMSIIQLRNGKFLVIDTVEMSDRLRQEINQLTNNGENIEAVIGTHPFHTLSFPAFYQAYPKAAYYGTPRHLRRLTEIPWKGDLNDCNIRQKWEPDVEMRIPAGAEFINPQPESSNHFICVFVYHPTSRTLHVDDTIMYAEKPGFLLKLFGYKHGAMAFHPSIKSSGLYPTSDAPHIFRDWMRNMLRDWPFENICCAHMGVKIGGAHADVTTLLNSAEPLLAKLSEKNRKKNPGDEIPPDNHSHMNVSGHECG
;
A
#
# COMPACT_ATOMS: atom_id res chain seq x y z
N MET A 1 5.91 -12.33 -9.53
CA MET A 1 5.93 -11.27 -8.47
C MET A 1 6.13 -9.92 -9.15
N PHE A 2 5.35 -8.89 -8.81
CA PHE A 2 5.53 -7.54 -9.39
C PHE A 2 6.84 -6.91 -8.89
N GLN A 3 7.65 -6.42 -9.82
CA GLN A 3 8.95 -5.82 -9.54
C GLN A 3 9.04 -4.45 -10.22
N VAL A 4 9.90 -3.61 -9.67
CA VAL A 4 10.26 -2.33 -10.27
C VAL A 4 11.76 -2.32 -10.56
N THR A 5 12.13 -1.83 -11.74
CA THR A 5 13.52 -1.75 -12.18
C THR A 5 13.84 -0.38 -12.75
N LEU A 6 15.10 0.01 -12.65
CA LEU A 6 15.62 1.25 -13.22
C LEU A 6 16.02 0.98 -14.66
N CYS A 7 15.49 1.78 -15.58
CA CYS A 7 15.91 1.85 -16.97
C CYS A 7 16.57 3.21 -17.20
N ILE A 8 17.79 3.21 -17.73
CA ILE A 8 18.42 4.44 -18.22
C ILE A 8 18.74 4.23 -19.69
N LEU A 9 18.13 5.04 -20.55
CA LEU A 9 18.51 5.17 -21.95
C LEU A 9 19.67 6.16 -22.06
N LYS A 10 20.78 5.69 -22.62
CA LYS A 10 22.07 6.40 -22.64
C LYS A 10 22.11 7.48 -23.73
N PRO A 11 23.11 8.38 -23.73
CA PRO A 11 23.09 9.57 -24.59
C PRO A 11 23.03 9.31 -26.09
N ASP A 12 23.60 8.21 -26.57
CA ASP A 12 23.51 7.75 -27.97
C ASP A 12 22.09 7.39 -28.38
N ILE A 13 21.32 6.74 -27.50
CA ILE A 13 19.91 6.41 -27.74
C ILE A 13 19.05 7.67 -27.72
N VAL A 14 19.23 8.52 -26.70
CA VAL A 14 18.40 9.72 -26.53
C VAL A 14 18.64 10.75 -27.64
N ARG A 15 19.85 10.80 -28.20
CA ARG A 15 20.17 11.66 -29.36
C ARG A 15 19.64 11.15 -30.69
N SER A 16 19.16 9.91 -30.75
CA SER A 16 18.57 9.32 -31.95
C SER A 16 17.07 9.13 -31.74
N PRO A 17 16.22 10.08 -32.15
CA PRO A 17 14.78 10.01 -31.92
C PRO A 17 14.12 8.73 -32.46
N HIS A 18 14.63 8.19 -33.57
CA HIS A 18 14.14 6.94 -34.14
C HIS A 18 14.39 5.77 -33.19
N LEU A 19 15.63 5.58 -32.72
CA LEU A 19 16.00 4.50 -31.79
C LEU A 19 15.34 4.68 -30.42
N PHE A 20 15.24 5.91 -29.93
CA PHE A 20 14.53 6.21 -28.69
C PHE A 20 13.07 5.74 -28.76
N ASN A 21 12.36 6.15 -29.82
CA ASN A 21 10.96 5.78 -30.00
C ASN A 21 10.77 4.28 -30.22
N GLU A 22 11.68 3.62 -30.93
CA GLU A 22 11.68 2.17 -31.11
C GLU A 22 11.82 1.43 -29.78
N ILE A 23 12.78 1.83 -28.95
CA ILE A 23 13.00 1.23 -27.63
C ILE A 23 11.80 1.49 -26.69
N ILE A 24 11.22 2.69 -26.70
CA ILE A 24 10.00 2.98 -25.92
C ILE A 24 8.83 2.10 -26.37
N LYS A 25 8.62 1.94 -27.68
CA LYS A 25 7.59 1.04 -28.23
C LYS A 25 7.84 -0.40 -27.81
N LEU A 26 9.08 -0.87 -27.88
CA LEU A 26 9.45 -2.22 -27.47
C LEU A 26 9.18 -2.45 -25.97
N ILE A 27 9.51 -1.47 -25.11
CA ILE A 27 9.20 -1.52 -23.68
C ILE A 27 7.69 -1.64 -23.45
N LEU A 28 6.87 -0.86 -24.15
CA LEU A 28 5.40 -0.94 -24.07
C LEU A 28 4.85 -2.27 -24.60
N GLN A 29 5.36 -2.77 -25.72
CA GLN A 29 4.97 -4.07 -26.30
C GLN A 29 5.31 -5.23 -25.36
N ARG A 30 6.38 -5.11 -24.59
CA ARG A 30 6.76 -6.06 -23.52
C ARG A 30 6.01 -5.80 -22.22
N GLN A 31 4.90 -5.06 -22.26
CA GLN A 31 3.97 -4.85 -21.13
C GLN A 31 4.63 -4.21 -19.90
N PHE A 32 5.73 -3.47 -20.08
CA PHE A 32 6.25 -2.63 -19.01
C PHE A 32 5.42 -1.37 -18.88
N ILE A 33 5.27 -0.94 -17.63
CA ILE A 33 4.61 0.31 -17.27
C ILE A 33 5.69 1.32 -16.92
N PHE A 34 5.63 2.51 -17.51
CA PHE A 34 6.45 3.65 -17.08
C PHE A 34 5.84 4.26 -15.82
N ILE A 35 6.38 3.91 -14.65
CA ILE A 35 5.94 4.45 -13.36
C ILE A 35 6.40 5.91 -13.20
N LYS A 36 7.62 6.20 -13.64
CA LYS A 36 8.17 7.55 -13.65
C LYS A 36 9.17 7.69 -14.77
N SER A 37 9.20 8.86 -15.42
CA SER A 37 10.15 9.19 -16.47
C SER A 37 10.77 10.55 -16.20
N LYS A 38 12.06 10.71 -16.50
CA LYS A 38 12.74 12.00 -16.45
C LYS A 38 13.85 12.05 -17.49
N HIS A 39 13.80 13.08 -18.33
CA HIS A 39 14.91 13.48 -19.17
C HIS A 39 15.81 14.43 -18.39
N LEU A 40 17.11 14.18 -18.39
CA LEU A 40 18.09 15.04 -17.73
C LEU A 40 19.46 14.88 -18.38
N GLN A 41 20.38 15.76 -18.03
CA GLN A 41 21.80 15.60 -18.33
C GLN A 41 22.56 15.52 -17.01
N LEU A 42 23.39 14.50 -16.85
CA LEU A 42 24.24 14.36 -15.67
C LEU A 42 25.44 15.28 -15.79
N ASN A 43 25.77 16.00 -14.72
CA ASN A 43 27.10 16.56 -14.58
C ASN A 43 28.08 15.44 -14.16
N ARG A 44 29.38 15.71 -14.31
CA ARG A 44 30.43 14.73 -14.00
C ARG A 44 30.32 14.18 -12.57
N GLN A 45 30.16 15.06 -11.58
CA GLN A 45 30.06 14.69 -10.16
C GLN A 45 28.91 13.70 -9.88
N ARG A 46 27.71 13.93 -10.44
CA ARG A 46 26.57 13.02 -10.27
C ARG A 46 26.79 11.68 -10.97
N ALA A 47 27.47 11.68 -12.12
CA ALA A 47 27.83 10.44 -12.80
C ALA A 47 28.87 9.63 -12.01
N GLU A 48 29.86 10.29 -11.39
CA GLU A 48 30.84 9.65 -10.50
C GLU A 48 30.17 9.06 -9.26
N GLU A 49 29.26 9.82 -8.63
CA GLU A 49 28.48 9.30 -7.50
C GLU A 49 27.62 8.09 -7.87
N PHE A 50 26.97 8.13 -9.04
CA PHE A 50 26.13 7.03 -9.51
C PHE A 50 26.92 5.74 -9.79
N TYR A 51 28.12 5.86 -10.38
CA TYR A 51 28.96 4.71 -10.74
C TYR A 51 30.07 4.42 -9.72
N ARG A 52 29.97 4.91 -8.49
CA ARG A 52 31.02 4.81 -7.46
C ARG A 52 31.52 3.38 -7.23
N GLU A 53 30.64 2.39 -7.31
CA GLU A 53 30.97 0.95 -7.19
C GLU A 53 31.94 0.44 -8.28
N HIS A 54 32.16 1.23 -9.34
CA HIS A 54 33.09 0.92 -10.41
C HIS A 54 34.36 1.77 -10.37
N GLN A 55 34.58 2.60 -9.34
CA GLN A 55 35.68 3.58 -9.30
C GLN A 55 37.07 2.97 -9.57
N GLU A 56 37.29 1.72 -9.15
CA GLU A 56 38.56 1.00 -9.33
C GLU A 56 38.67 0.26 -10.68
N LYS A 57 37.63 0.27 -11.51
CA LYS A 57 37.63 -0.43 -12.81
C LYS A 57 38.28 0.45 -13.88
N PHE A 58 39.10 -0.15 -14.74
CA PHE A 58 39.83 0.55 -15.82
C PHE A 58 38.92 1.36 -16.76
N PHE A 59 37.63 1.00 -16.90
CA PHE A 59 36.66 1.69 -17.76
C PHE A 59 35.90 2.83 -17.07
N TYR A 60 36.09 3.05 -15.76
CA TYR A 60 35.30 3.98 -14.96
C TYR A 60 35.31 5.41 -15.50
N SER A 61 36.49 5.97 -15.75
CA SER A 61 36.64 7.35 -16.25
C SER A 61 35.92 7.55 -17.58
N ARG A 62 36.02 6.56 -18.48
CA ARG A 62 35.32 6.56 -19.77
C ARG A 62 33.80 6.49 -19.60
N LEU A 63 33.31 5.65 -18.68
CA LEU A 63 31.89 5.49 -18.38
C LEU A 63 31.29 6.78 -17.82
N VAL A 64 31.95 7.40 -16.84
CA VAL A 64 31.56 8.69 -16.25
C VAL A 64 31.52 9.77 -17.32
N HIS A 65 32.59 9.92 -18.10
CA HIS A 65 32.65 10.93 -19.15
C HIS A 65 31.51 10.75 -20.15
N TYR A 66 31.29 9.54 -20.64
CA TYR A 66 30.22 9.24 -21.58
C TYR A 66 28.82 9.53 -21.00
N MET A 67 28.55 9.14 -19.75
CA MET A 67 27.24 9.36 -19.13
C MET A 67 26.95 10.84 -18.81
N SER A 68 28.00 11.67 -18.74
CA SER A 68 27.88 13.13 -18.55
C SER A 68 27.92 13.94 -19.85
N CYS A 69 28.21 13.32 -21.01
CA CYS A 69 28.43 14.06 -22.25
C CYS A 69 27.15 14.50 -22.97
N GLY A 70 25.96 14.09 -22.52
CA GLY A 70 24.70 14.39 -23.19
C GLY A 70 23.45 13.99 -22.39
N PRO A 71 22.26 14.26 -22.95
CA PRO A 71 21.01 13.95 -22.28
C PRO A 71 20.81 12.43 -22.16
N ILE A 72 20.24 12.01 -21.04
CA ILE A 72 19.79 10.65 -20.78
C ILE A 72 18.29 10.67 -20.49
N SER A 73 17.64 9.52 -20.62
CA SER A 73 16.26 9.33 -20.22
C SER A 73 16.19 8.24 -19.17
N CYS A 74 15.79 8.62 -17.96
CA CYS A 74 15.67 7.71 -16.83
C CYS A 74 14.22 7.35 -16.60
N HIS A 75 13.95 6.05 -16.48
CA HIS A 75 12.62 5.51 -16.28
C HIS A 75 12.62 4.53 -15.11
N ILE A 76 11.57 4.59 -14.31
CA ILE A 76 11.22 3.53 -13.37
C ILE A 76 10.17 2.68 -14.08
N LEU A 77 10.51 1.43 -14.37
CA LEU A 77 9.65 0.50 -15.07
C LEU A 77 9.04 -0.51 -14.10
N GLY A 78 7.75 -0.77 -14.24
CA GLY A 78 7.01 -1.77 -13.46
C GLY A 78 6.45 -2.88 -14.34
N ARG A 79 6.63 -4.13 -13.90
CA ARG A 79 6.07 -5.34 -14.53
C ARG A 79 6.19 -6.52 -13.55
N GLU A 80 5.43 -7.58 -13.76
CA GLU A 80 5.80 -8.89 -13.21
C GLU A 80 7.17 -9.34 -13.74
N ASN A 81 8.07 -9.74 -12.83
CA ASN A 81 9.46 -10.12 -13.11
C ASN A 81 10.25 -9.05 -13.90
N ALA A 82 9.95 -7.76 -13.65
CA ALA A 82 10.49 -6.62 -14.39
C ALA A 82 12.01 -6.62 -14.51
N ILE A 83 12.74 -7.03 -13.48
CA ILE A 83 14.21 -7.01 -13.48
C ILE A 83 14.73 -8.04 -14.47
N GLN A 84 14.31 -9.30 -14.30
CA GLN A 84 14.72 -10.41 -15.17
C GLN A 84 14.36 -10.11 -16.62
N GLU A 85 13.13 -9.65 -16.86
CA GLU A 85 12.67 -9.31 -18.19
C GLU A 85 13.47 -8.15 -18.80
N TRP A 86 13.66 -7.05 -18.07
CA TRP A 86 14.38 -5.89 -18.60
C TRP A 86 15.82 -6.27 -18.94
N ARG A 87 16.45 -7.11 -18.11
CA ARG A 87 17.77 -7.68 -18.37
C ARG A 87 17.78 -8.58 -19.62
N SER A 88 16.74 -9.40 -19.79
CA SER A 88 16.58 -10.22 -21.00
C SER A 88 16.43 -9.37 -22.26
N MET A 89 15.66 -8.28 -22.20
CA MET A 89 15.52 -7.33 -23.31
C MET A 89 16.82 -6.62 -23.63
N LEU A 90 17.60 -6.24 -22.61
CA LEU A 90 18.89 -5.60 -22.81
C LEU A 90 19.92 -6.53 -23.47
N GLY A 91 19.97 -7.79 -23.07
CA GLY A 91 21.02 -8.73 -23.50
C GLY A 91 22.36 -8.52 -22.77
N PRO A 92 23.37 -9.36 -23.02
CA PRO A 92 24.66 -9.29 -22.34
C PRO A 92 25.38 -7.94 -22.52
N THR A 93 26.18 -7.55 -21.51
CA THR A 93 26.85 -6.22 -21.48
C THR A 93 27.97 -6.08 -22.50
N LYS A 94 28.62 -7.19 -22.90
CA LYS A 94 29.72 -7.23 -23.87
C LYS A 94 29.17 -7.25 -25.29
N VAL A 95 29.01 -6.06 -25.87
CA VAL A 95 28.30 -5.84 -27.15
C VAL A 95 28.87 -6.68 -28.28
N TYR A 96 30.19 -6.81 -28.37
CA TYR A 96 30.85 -7.58 -29.42
C TYR A 96 30.47 -9.07 -29.42
N LYS A 97 30.09 -9.64 -28.26
CA LYS A 97 29.54 -11.01 -28.18
C LYS A 97 28.04 -11.02 -28.42
N THR A 98 27.34 -10.06 -27.81
CA THR A 98 25.88 -9.95 -27.88
C THR A 98 25.35 -9.86 -29.30
N ILE A 99 26.07 -9.21 -30.21
CA ILE A 99 25.68 -9.11 -31.64
C ILE A 99 25.56 -10.50 -32.29
N PHE A 100 26.36 -11.49 -31.88
CA PHE A 100 26.32 -12.85 -32.43
C PHE A 100 25.44 -13.79 -31.60
N GLU A 101 25.51 -13.69 -30.27
CA GLU A 101 24.87 -14.65 -29.35
C GLU A 101 23.41 -14.27 -29.02
N ALA A 102 23.04 -12.99 -29.13
CA ALA A 102 21.72 -12.48 -28.77
C ALA A 102 21.33 -11.25 -29.63
N ALA A 103 21.42 -11.42 -30.95
CA ALA A 103 21.24 -10.37 -31.97
C ALA A 103 19.89 -9.64 -31.91
N ASN A 104 18.86 -10.25 -31.30
CA ASN A 104 17.50 -9.71 -31.16
C ASN A 104 17.30 -8.85 -29.89
N THR A 105 18.32 -8.69 -29.05
CA THR A 105 18.26 -7.85 -27.84
C THR A 105 18.61 -6.40 -28.17
N ILE A 106 18.23 -5.45 -27.30
CA ILE A 106 18.50 -4.01 -27.50
C ILE A 106 20.00 -3.76 -27.74
N ARG A 107 20.88 -4.43 -26.98
CA ARG A 107 22.34 -4.32 -27.15
C ARG A 107 22.84 -5.03 -28.41
N GLY A 108 22.20 -6.12 -28.82
CA GLY A 108 22.56 -6.84 -30.05
C GLY A 108 22.21 -6.03 -31.30
N GLN A 109 21.07 -5.35 -31.28
CA GLN A 109 20.58 -4.56 -32.42
C GLN A 109 21.22 -3.18 -32.52
N HIS A 110 21.51 -2.53 -31.39
CA HIS A 110 21.88 -1.11 -31.38
C HIS A 110 23.18 -0.79 -30.61
N GLY A 111 23.82 -1.79 -30.00
CA GLY A 111 25.05 -1.57 -29.23
C GLY A 111 26.22 -1.20 -30.13
N ILE A 112 27.00 -0.20 -29.72
CA ILE A 112 28.18 0.26 -30.48
C ILE A 112 29.47 -0.26 -29.84
N THR A 113 29.58 -0.18 -28.52
CA THR A 113 30.74 -0.66 -27.75
C THR A 113 30.28 -1.11 -26.36
N ASP A 114 31.12 -1.83 -25.61
CA ASP A 114 30.79 -2.25 -24.24
C ASP A 114 30.39 -1.08 -23.31
N THR A 115 30.95 0.12 -23.52
CA THR A 115 30.55 1.33 -22.79
C THR A 115 29.28 1.97 -23.36
N ARG A 116 29.14 1.99 -24.71
CA ARG A 116 27.98 2.51 -25.46
C ARG A 116 27.04 1.37 -25.85
N ASN A 117 26.41 0.78 -24.84
CA ASN A 117 25.55 -0.39 -24.96
C ASN A 117 24.06 -0.05 -24.78
N CYS A 118 23.65 1.12 -25.28
CA CYS A 118 22.28 1.62 -25.38
C CYS A 118 21.60 1.98 -24.05
N ALA A 119 21.55 1.06 -23.10
CA ALA A 119 20.77 1.21 -21.89
C ALA A 119 21.34 0.45 -20.69
N HIS A 120 21.00 0.96 -19.50
CA HIS A 120 21.34 0.38 -18.21
C HIS A 120 20.08 -0.15 -17.51
N GLY A 121 20.25 -1.28 -16.82
CA GLY A 121 19.23 -1.94 -16.02
C GLY A 121 19.81 -2.34 -14.67
N SER A 122 19.09 -2.06 -13.59
CA SER A 122 19.51 -2.46 -12.24
C SER A 122 19.42 -3.97 -12.06
N ASP A 123 20.39 -4.53 -11.34
CA ASP A 123 20.51 -5.97 -11.05
C ASP A 123 19.77 -6.39 -9.76
N ILE A 124 19.18 -5.43 -9.04
CA ILE A 124 18.45 -5.65 -7.79
C ILE A 124 17.10 -4.93 -7.81
N MET A 125 16.17 -5.40 -6.97
CA MET A 125 14.91 -4.69 -6.73
C MET A 125 15.23 -3.29 -6.22
N ILE A 126 14.58 -2.25 -6.77
CA ILE A 126 14.78 -0.88 -6.27
C ILE A 126 14.47 -0.76 -4.76
N TYR A 127 13.66 -1.66 -4.20
CA TYR A 127 13.45 -1.80 -2.75
C TYR A 127 14.75 -2.05 -1.95
N GLY A 128 15.79 -2.64 -2.57
CA GLY A 128 17.12 -2.86 -1.98
C GLY A 128 18.18 -1.82 -2.40
N LEU A 129 17.81 -0.85 -3.25
CA LEU A 129 18.69 0.26 -3.57
C LEU A 129 18.51 1.35 -2.54
N SER A 130 19.60 1.67 -1.86
CA SER A 130 19.69 2.78 -0.94
C SER A 130 19.08 4.04 -1.56
N SER A 131 18.56 4.89 -0.69
CA SER A 131 18.07 6.24 -0.96
C SER A 131 18.92 7.10 -1.92
N LEU A 132 20.15 6.71 -2.25
CA LEU A 132 21.09 7.42 -3.13
C LEU A 132 20.67 7.43 -4.61
N LEU A 133 20.23 6.31 -5.20
CA LEU A 133 19.89 6.29 -6.65
C LEU A 133 18.65 7.13 -6.95
N PHE A 134 17.62 7.01 -6.12
CA PHE A 134 16.41 7.81 -6.25
C PHE A 134 16.70 9.30 -5.99
N ARG A 135 17.57 9.63 -5.02
CA ARG A 135 17.98 11.02 -4.75
C ARG A 135 18.80 11.62 -5.90
N SER A 136 19.71 10.87 -6.52
CA SER A 136 20.61 11.42 -7.56
C SER A 136 19.86 11.89 -8.80
N PHE A 137 18.80 11.18 -9.21
CA PHE A 137 18.00 11.54 -10.38
C PHE A 137 16.75 12.37 -10.07
N PHE A 138 16.15 12.24 -8.89
CA PHE A 138 14.81 12.78 -8.60
C PHE A 138 14.72 13.75 -7.40
N SER A 139 15.84 14.31 -6.90
CA SER A 139 15.88 15.17 -5.69
C SER A 139 15.16 16.53 -5.79
N SER A 140 15.06 17.19 -6.95
CA SER A 140 14.55 18.58 -7.04
C SER A 140 13.01 18.75 -7.00
N PHE A 141 12.24 17.76 -6.56
CA PHE A 141 10.78 17.80 -6.64
C PHE A 141 10.08 18.56 -5.50
N ARG A 142 10.69 19.64 -4.99
CA ARG A 142 10.10 20.44 -3.91
C ARG A 142 9.21 21.59 -4.38
N ASN A 143 9.24 22.01 -5.65
CA ASN A 143 8.37 23.07 -6.18
C ASN A 143 8.15 22.91 -7.69
N MET A 144 6.92 22.58 -8.12
CA MET A 144 6.28 23.12 -9.34
C MET A 144 4.87 22.54 -9.48
N SER A 145 3.89 23.43 -9.34
CA SER A 145 2.53 23.27 -9.82
C SER A 145 2.51 23.43 -11.34
N SER A 146 1.91 22.48 -12.05
CA SER A 146 1.36 22.73 -13.38
C SER A 146 0.22 21.76 -13.62
N THR A 147 -0.98 22.34 -13.58
CA THR A 147 -2.29 21.75 -13.85
C THR A 147 -2.39 21.33 -15.31
N VAL A 148 -2.99 20.16 -15.56
CA VAL A 148 -3.79 19.93 -16.77
C VAL A 148 -5.11 19.34 -16.29
N ALA A 149 -6.17 20.13 -16.41
CA ALA A 149 -7.52 19.73 -16.09
C ALA A 149 -8.07 18.86 -17.23
N VAL A 150 -8.71 17.74 -16.87
CA VAL A 150 -9.64 17.03 -17.75
C VAL A 150 -10.95 16.97 -16.99
N GLN A 151 -11.90 17.82 -17.36
CA GLN A 151 -13.28 17.71 -16.92
C GLN A 151 -13.95 16.57 -17.67
N THR A 152 -14.62 15.69 -16.94
CA THR A 152 -15.75 14.92 -17.46
C THR A 152 -16.88 14.98 -16.43
N PRO A 153 -18.13 15.26 -16.85
CA PRO A 153 -19.28 15.26 -15.96
C PRO A 153 -19.83 13.83 -15.84
N ASN A 154 -20.02 13.36 -14.61
CA ASN A 154 -21.23 12.64 -14.19
C ASN A 154 -21.16 12.27 -12.70
N ALA A 155 -22.30 12.45 -12.04
CA ALA A 155 -22.50 12.33 -10.60
C ALA A 155 -22.14 10.93 -10.06
N ALA A 156 -21.01 10.86 -9.37
CA ALA A 156 -20.69 9.86 -8.35
C ALA A 156 -19.74 10.58 -7.39
N HIS A 157 -20.20 10.84 -6.15
CA HIS A 157 -19.51 11.63 -5.12
C HIS A 157 -17.98 11.64 -5.30
N ASN A 158 -17.42 12.76 -5.76
CA ASN A 158 -15.99 12.97 -5.68
C ASN A 158 -15.72 13.35 -4.23
N LEU A 159 -15.27 12.38 -3.44
CA LEU A 159 -14.80 12.64 -2.09
C LEU A 159 -13.48 13.40 -2.20
N ASP A 160 -13.50 14.69 -1.86
CA ASP A 160 -12.30 15.49 -1.83
C ASP A 160 -11.37 14.99 -0.72
N LYS A 161 -10.11 14.74 -1.09
CA LYS A 161 -9.12 14.25 -0.13
C LYS A 161 -8.86 15.34 0.90
N ASN A 162 -8.82 14.96 2.18
CA ASN A 162 -8.57 15.83 3.32
C ASN A 162 -9.73 16.76 3.72
N GLU A 163 -10.97 16.29 3.58
CA GLU A 163 -12.16 16.97 4.08
C GLU A 163 -13.03 16.00 4.88
N LEU A 164 -13.71 16.49 5.91
CA LEU A 164 -14.71 15.71 6.64
C LEU A 164 -15.98 15.59 5.80
N TYR A 165 -16.44 14.36 5.60
CA TYR A 165 -17.74 14.11 5.01
C TYR A 165 -18.52 13.09 5.83
N SER A 166 -19.83 13.32 5.92
CA SER A 166 -20.74 12.47 6.68
C SER A 166 -21.05 11.18 5.91
N ILE A 167 -20.89 10.04 6.57
CA ILE A 167 -21.32 8.73 6.06
C ILE A 167 -22.75 8.45 6.51
N GLY A 168 -23.06 8.84 7.73
CA GLY A 168 -24.35 8.65 8.38
C GLY A 168 -24.39 9.42 9.69
N PRO A 169 -25.50 9.29 10.46
CA PRO A 169 -25.65 10.00 11.72
C PRO A 169 -24.46 9.76 12.64
N ASN A 170 -23.85 10.85 13.12
CA ASN A 170 -22.73 10.83 14.07
C ASN A 170 -21.46 10.13 13.56
N PHE A 171 -21.31 9.89 12.26
CA PHE A 171 -20.13 9.26 11.67
C PHE A 171 -19.61 10.03 10.47
N TRP A 172 -18.39 10.54 10.59
CA TRP A 172 -17.65 11.20 9.53
C TRP A 172 -16.45 10.36 9.11
N ASN A 173 -16.08 10.45 7.84
CA ASN A 173 -14.85 9.87 7.31
C ASN A 173 -14.03 10.96 6.60
N VAL A 174 -12.74 10.71 6.49
CA VAL A 174 -11.79 11.54 5.76
C VAL A 174 -10.93 10.63 4.90
N ARG A 175 -10.79 10.98 3.62
CA ARG A 175 -9.83 10.33 2.72
C ARG A 175 -8.48 11.01 2.81
N GLY A 176 -7.47 10.26 3.22
CA GLY A 176 -6.07 10.69 3.25
C GLY A 176 -5.30 10.24 2.01
N ARG A 177 -4.13 10.83 1.79
CA ARG A 177 -3.18 10.36 0.78
C ARG A 177 -2.21 9.40 1.43
N PHE A 178 -2.03 8.24 0.82
CA PHE A 178 -0.99 7.30 1.21
C PHE A 178 -0.30 6.79 -0.04
N LYS A 179 0.92 7.26 -0.24
CA LYS A 179 1.67 6.95 -1.46
C LYS A 179 2.64 5.83 -1.21
N ILE A 180 2.34 4.64 -1.75
CA ILE A 180 3.37 3.62 -1.90
C ILE A 180 4.45 4.16 -2.85
N LEU A 181 5.70 4.10 -2.37
CA LEU A 181 6.89 4.58 -3.09
C LEU A 181 6.83 6.05 -3.53
N LYS A 182 5.97 6.88 -2.92
CA LYS A 182 5.69 8.27 -3.34
C LYS A 182 5.09 8.42 -4.75
N LEU A 183 4.62 7.32 -5.37
CA LEU A 183 4.23 7.27 -6.79
C LEU A 183 2.78 6.82 -6.98
N VAL A 184 2.35 5.79 -6.25
CA VAL A 184 0.98 5.28 -6.33
C VAL A 184 0.27 5.67 -5.05
N ASP A 185 -0.66 6.61 -5.15
CA ASP A 185 -1.56 6.96 -4.07
C ASP A 185 -2.62 5.87 -3.96
N ILE A 186 -2.49 5.01 -2.94
CA ILE A 186 -3.47 3.98 -2.60
C ILE A 186 -4.47 4.47 -1.54
N GLU A 187 -4.33 5.73 -1.13
CA GLU A 187 -5.14 6.39 -0.11
C GLU A 187 -5.06 5.74 1.26
N THR A 188 -5.51 6.47 2.26
CA THR A 188 -5.73 5.98 3.63
C THR A 188 -6.97 6.67 4.17
N GLN A 189 -7.36 6.39 5.41
CA GLN A 189 -8.56 6.94 6.00
C GLN A 189 -8.39 7.32 7.46
N MET A 190 -9.32 8.15 7.92
CA MET A 190 -9.59 8.41 9.33
C MET A 190 -11.10 8.55 9.46
N SER A 191 -11.66 8.04 10.56
CA SER A 191 -13.06 8.25 10.90
C SER A 191 -13.19 9.04 12.20
N ILE A 192 -14.27 9.81 12.32
CA ILE A 192 -14.65 10.49 13.55
C ILE A 192 -16.07 10.06 13.89
N ILE A 193 -16.27 9.58 15.12
CA ILE A 193 -17.55 9.08 15.61
C ILE A 193 -17.96 9.93 16.80
N GLN A 194 -19.18 10.49 16.79
CA GLN A 194 -19.74 11.14 17.97
C GLN A 194 -20.51 10.12 18.82
N LEU A 195 -20.11 10.01 20.07
CA LEU A 195 -20.72 9.15 21.08
C LEU A 195 -22.01 9.77 21.63
N ARG A 196 -22.86 8.96 22.26
CA ARG A 196 -24.13 9.41 22.89
C ARG A 196 -23.90 10.48 23.96
N ASN A 197 -22.74 10.47 24.62
CA ASN A 197 -22.36 11.47 25.63
C ASN A 197 -21.89 12.81 25.01
N GLY A 198 -21.89 12.94 23.68
CA GLY A 198 -21.46 14.14 22.95
C GLY A 198 -19.95 14.24 22.72
N LYS A 199 -19.15 13.31 23.25
CA LYS A 199 -17.70 13.21 22.98
C LYS A 199 -17.44 12.48 21.68
N PHE A 200 -16.18 12.47 21.26
CA PHE A 200 -15.75 11.94 19.96
C PHE A 200 -14.67 10.87 20.09
N LEU A 201 -14.80 9.82 19.28
CA LEU A 201 -13.72 8.90 18.96
C LEU A 201 -13.14 9.22 17.60
N VAL A 202 -11.82 9.24 17.52
CA VAL A 202 -11.08 9.31 16.26
C VAL A 202 -10.50 7.92 15.98
N ILE A 203 -10.83 7.35 14.83
CA ILE A 203 -10.37 6.03 14.39
C ILE A 203 -9.33 6.23 13.29
N ASP A 204 -8.12 5.78 13.57
CA ASP A 204 -6.88 6.03 12.84
C ASP A 204 -6.62 7.52 12.60
N THR A 205 -5.58 7.85 11.85
CA THR A 205 -5.24 9.26 11.59
C THR A 205 -4.73 9.45 10.18
N VAL A 206 -4.94 10.64 9.64
CA VAL A 206 -4.39 11.07 8.35
C VAL A 206 -3.61 12.36 8.53
N GLU A 207 -2.71 12.65 7.58
CA GLU A 207 -2.05 13.96 7.52
C GLU A 207 -3.14 15.03 7.38
N MET A 208 -3.15 16.05 8.24
CA MET A 208 -4.18 17.07 8.25
C MET A 208 -3.72 18.34 7.52
N SER A 209 -4.50 18.79 6.55
CA SER A 209 -4.45 20.16 6.04
C SER A 209 -5.00 21.13 7.08
N ASP A 210 -4.72 22.43 6.88
CA ASP A 210 -5.27 23.48 7.74
C ASP A 210 -6.80 23.48 7.74
N ARG A 211 -7.42 23.20 6.59
CA ARG A 211 -8.87 23.11 6.47
C ARG A 211 -9.42 21.94 7.29
N LEU A 212 -8.88 20.73 7.12
CA LEU A 212 -9.32 19.57 7.89
C LEU A 212 -9.16 19.81 9.40
N ARG A 213 -8.05 20.42 9.81
CA ARG A 213 -7.82 20.79 11.20
C ARG A 213 -8.90 21.76 11.72
N GLN A 214 -9.28 22.77 10.93
CA GLN A 214 -10.36 23.69 11.29
C GLN A 214 -11.70 22.98 11.42
N GLU A 215 -12.05 22.07 10.50
CA GLU A 215 -13.29 21.29 10.55
C GLU A 215 -13.33 20.39 11.80
N ILE A 216 -12.22 19.72 12.14
CA ILE A 216 -12.11 18.92 13.37
C ILE A 216 -12.21 19.79 14.61
N ASN A 217 -11.54 20.95 14.64
CA ASN A 217 -11.62 21.88 15.76
C ASN A 217 -13.04 22.37 16.00
N GLN A 218 -13.76 22.72 14.92
CA GLN A 218 -15.15 23.14 15.03
C GLN A 218 -16.04 22.01 15.55
N LEU A 219 -15.84 20.78 15.06
CA LEU A 219 -16.62 19.62 15.46
C LEU A 219 -16.37 19.22 16.92
N THR A 220 -15.13 19.29 17.38
CA THR A 220 -14.67 18.69 18.64
C THR A 220 -14.37 19.71 19.74
N ASN A 221 -14.76 20.97 19.55
CA ASN A 221 -14.41 22.08 20.45
C ASN A 221 -12.88 22.17 20.65
N ASN A 222 -12.14 22.38 19.57
CA ASN A 222 -10.67 22.44 19.53
C ASN A 222 -10.00 21.19 20.15
N GLY A 223 -10.60 20.02 19.97
CA GLY A 223 -10.11 18.76 20.51
C GLY A 223 -10.51 18.46 21.96
N GLU A 224 -11.13 19.40 22.70
CA GLU A 224 -11.51 19.19 24.11
C GLU A 224 -12.60 18.12 24.28
N ASN A 225 -13.35 17.82 23.21
CA ASN A 225 -14.34 16.75 23.18
C ASN A 225 -13.85 15.44 22.54
N ILE A 226 -12.58 15.35 22.13
CA ILE A 226 -12.00 14.07 21.71
C ILE A 226 -11.74 13.24 22.98
N GLU A 227 -12.53 12.19 23.17
CA GLU A 227 -12.38 11.27 24.29
C GLU A 227 -11.19 10.35 24.05
N ALA A 228 -11.09 9.78 22.85
CA ALA A 228 -9.98 8.92 22.49
C ALA A 228 -9.64 8.92 20.99
N VAL A 229 -8.39 8.58 20.71
CA VAL A 229 -7.86 8.30 19.38
C VAL A 229 -7.40 6.84 19.35
N ILE A 230 -7.90 6.07 18.39
CA ILE A 230 -7.75 4.61 18.32
C ILE A 230 -7.00 4.25 17.05
N GLY A 231 -5.84 3.60 17.16
CA GLY A 231 -5.11 3.06 16.01
C GLY A 231 -5.47 1.61 15.73
N THR A 232 -6.28 1.36 14.71
CA THR A 232 -6.83 0.02 14.41
C THR A 232 -5.89 -0.84 13.58
N HIS A 233 -4.95 -0.20 12.86
CA HIS A 233 -4.01 -0.91 12.02
C HIS A 233 -2.60 -0.32 12.05
N PRO A 234 -1.57 -1.14 12.29
CA PRO A 234 -0.24 -0.64 12.62
C PRO A 234 0.59 -0.11 11.44
N PHE A 235 0.00 -0.02 10.24
CA PHE A 235 0.67 0.52 9.05
C PHE A 235 0.14 1.90 8.65
N HIS A 236 -1.02 2.32 9.17
CA HIS A 236 -1.55 3.67 9.00
C HIS A 236 -1.07 4.60 10.13
N THR A 237 0.22 4.44 10.48
CA THR A 237 0.83 5.02 11.69
C THR A 237 1.49 6.39 11.47
N LEU A 238 1.76 6.78 10.22
CA LEU A 238 2.60 7.94 9.90
C LEU A 238 2.04 9.27 10.39
N SER A 239 0.73 9.36 10.57
CA SER A 239 0.04 10.60 10.90
C SER A 239 -0.24 10.77 12.39
N PHE A 240 -0.05 9.72 13.19
CA PHE A 240 -0.31 9.73 14.62
C PHE A 240 0.53 10.75 15.39
N PRO A 241 1.86 10.89 15.15
CA PRO A 241 2.66 11.90 15.85
C PRO A 241 2.19 13.34 15.58
N ALA A 242 1.84 13.65 14.34
CA ALA A 242 1.33 14.97 13.98
C ALA A 242 -0.07 15.23 14.57
N PHE A 243 -0.93 14.21 14.62
CA PHE A 243 -2.24 14.30 15.25
C PHE A 243 -2.13 14.46 16.77
N TYR A 244 -1.21 13.74 17.42
CA TYR A 244 -0.90 13.89 18.84
C TYR A 244 -0.40 15.28 19.20
N GLN A 245 0.48 15.87 18.38
CA GLN A 245 0.91 17.26 18.58
C GLN A 245 -0.25 18.25 18.50
N ALA A 246 -1.26 17.99 17.66
CA ALA A 246 -2.44 18.85 17.55
C ALA A 246 -3.43 18.66 18.71
N TYR A 247 -3.59 17.43 19.21
CA TYR A 247 -4.60 17.07 20.21
C TYR A 247 -4.02 16.25 21.38
N PRO A 248 -3.02 16.77 22.12
CA PRO A 248 -2.27 15.97 23.10
C PRO A 248 -3.07 15.58 24.35
N LYS A 249 -4.24 16.18 24.58
CA LYS A 249 -5.11 15.92 25.74
C LYS A 249 -5.95 14.65 25.58
N ALA A 250 -6.17 14.17 24.35
CA ALA A 250 -6.96 12.97 24.11
C ALA A 250 -6.26 11.71 24.64
N ALA A 251 -7.01 10.67 24.97
CA ALA A 251 -6.44 9.36 25.30
C ALA A 251 -6.12 8.57 24.02
N TYR A 252 -4.91 8.01 23.90
CA TYR A 252 -4.51 7.26 22.70
C TYR A 252 -4.49 5.76 23.00
N TYR A 253 -5.15 4.95 22.17
CA TYR A 253 -5.16 3.49 22.27
C TYR A 253 -4.75 2.90 20.93
N GLY A 254 -3.94 1.85 20.93
CA GLY A 254 -3.38 1.31 19.69
C GLY A 254 -3.21 -0.18 19.75
N THR A 255 -3.00 -0.80 18.58
CA THR A 255 -2.62 -2.21 18.51
C THR A 255 -1.26 -2.48 19.18
N PRO A 256 -0.90 -3.74 19.49
CA PRO A 256 0.39 -4.06 20.12
C PRO A 256 1.60 -3.49 19.36
N ARG A 257 1.51 -3.41 18.02
CA ARG A 257 2.59 -2.85 17.20
C ARG A 257 2.68 -1.32 17.29
N HIS A 258 1.56 -0.59 17.47
CA HIS A 258 1.61 0.85 17.75
C HIS A 258 2.43 1.13 19.01
N LEU A 259 2.13 0.41 20.09
CA LEU A 259 2.83 0.53 21.37
C LEU A 259 4.33 0.23 21.24
N ARG A 260 4.70 -0.77 20.42
CA ARG A 260 6.12 -1.11 20.16
C ARG A 260 6.86 -0.12 19.26
N ARG A 261 6.18 0.53 18.31
CA ARG A 261 6.82 1.28 17.20
C ARG A 261 6.70 2.79 17.30
N LEU A 262 5.64 3.31 17.94
CA LEU A 262 5.39 4.74 18.14
C LEU A 262 5.52 5.10 19.62
N THR A 263 6.73 4.99 20.15
CA THR A 263 7.02 5.18 21.58
C THR A 263 6.91 6.64 22.03
N GLU A 264 6.86 7.58 21.10
CA GLU A 264 6.66 9.01 21.36
C GLU A 264 5.22 9.37 21.77
N ILE A 265 4.27 8.45 21.57
CA ILE A 265 2.87 8.63 21.97
C ILE A 265 2.64 7.91 23.31
N PRO A 266 2.07 8.59 24.32
CA PRO A 266 1.77 7.98 25.61
C PRO A 266 0.49 7.12 25.52
N TRP A 267 0.60 5.96 24.86
CA TRP A 267 -0.51 5.02 24.70
C TRP A 267 -1.10 4.61 26.06
N LYS A 268 -2.42 4.76 26.21
CA LYS A 268 -3.21 4.45 27.40
C LYS A 268 -3.66 3.00 27.47
N GLY A 269 -3.57 2.25 26.38
CA GLY A 269 -3.91 0.83 26.38
C GLY A 269 -3.71 0.17 25.03
N ASP A 270 -3.66 -1.16 25.09
CA ASP A 270 -3.51 -2.06 23.96
C ASP A 270 -4.90 -2.53 23.48
N LEU A 271 -5.18 -2.38 22.19
CA LEU A 271 -6.43 -2.86 21.59
C LEU A 271 -6.52 -4.39 21.52
N ASN A 272 -5.46 -5.14 21.83
CA ASN A 272 -5.54 -6.57 22.06
C ASN A 272 -6.30 -6.91 23.36
N ASP A 273 -6.38 -5.98 24.32
CA ASP A 273 -7.20 -6.13 25.52
C ASP A 273 -8.69 -5.87 25.21
N CYS A 274 -9.53 -6.86 25.50
CA CYS A 274 -10.97 -6.77 25.29
C CYS A 274 -11.64 -5.70 26.16
N ASN A 275 -11.16 -5.47 27.39
CA ASN A 275 -11.73 -4.44 28.25
C ASN A 275 -11.53 -3.04 27.67
N ILE A 276 -10.43 -2.84 26.93
CA ILE A 276 -10.18 -1.59 26.21
C ILE A 276 -11.15 -1.45 25.03
N ARG A 277 -11.35 -2.51 24.25
CA ARG A 277 -12.27 -2.51 23.11
C ARG A 277 -13.73 -2.26 23.52
N GLN A 278 -14.15 -2.77 24.68
CA GLN A 278 -15.52 -2.66 25.19
C GLN A 278 -15.84 -1.31 25.85
N LYS A 279 -14.87 -0.41 26.04
CA LYS A 279 -15.06 0.89 26.71
C LYS A 279 -16.16 1.75 26.12
N TRP A 280 -16.39 1.62 24.82
CA TRP A 280 -17.30 2.48 24.06
C TRP A 280 -18.56 1.74 23.63
N GLU A 281 -18.79 0.52 24.12
CA GLU A 281 -20.07 -0.14 23.92
C GLU A 281 -21.18 0.55 24.72
N PRO A 282 -22.42 0.60 24.21
CA PRO A 282 -22.87 0.07 22.92
C PRO A 282 -22.74 1.05 21.74
N ASP A 283 -22.04 2.18 21.90
CA ASP A 283 -21.88 3.16 20.80
C ASP A 283 -20.98 2.64 19.69
N VAL A 284 -19.90 1.97 20.06
CA VAL A 284 -18.92 1.43 19.13
C VAL A 284 -18.54 0.03 19.58
N GLU A 285 -18.68 -0.94 18.67
CA GLU A 285 -18.25 -2.32 18.87
C GLU A 285 -16.95 -2.56 18.11
N MET A 286 -16.01 -3.30 18.71
CA MET A 286 -14.73 -3.60 18.09
C MET A 286 -14.38 -5.08 18.19
N ARG A 287 -14.01 -5.69 17.06
CA ARG A 287 -13.59 -7.10 17.02
C ARG A 287 -12.34 -7.28 16.16
N ILE A 288 -11.55 -8.30 16.48
CA ILE A 288 -10.34 -8.67 15.74
C ILE A 288 -10.62 -9.99 15.02
N PRO A 289 -10.38 -10.10 13.70
CA PRO A 289 -10.56 -11.37 13.01
C PRO A 289 -9.70 -12.51 13.55
N ALA A 290 -10.32 -13.67 13.71
CA ALA A 290 -9.64 -14.91 14.09
C ALA A 290 -8.91 -15.54 12.89
N GLY A 291 -7.99 -16.47 13.16
CA GLY A 291 -7.24 -17.19 12.13
C GLY A 291 -6.04 -16.42 11.54
N ALA A 292 -5.69 -15.27 12.12
CA ALA A 292 -4.55 -14.44 11.75
C ALA A 292 -3.78 -13.95 12.99
N GLU A 293 -2.49 -13.62 12.81
CA GLU A 293 -1.62 -13.12 13.87
C GLU A 293 -1.75 -11.60 14.04
N PHE A 294 -2.38 -11.14 15.13
CA PHE A 294 -2.60 -9.71 15.41
C PHE A 294 -1.50 -9.06 16.25
N ILE A 295 -0.88 -9.80 17.17
CA ILE A 295 0.04 -9.23 18.16
C ILE A 295 1.38 -8.93 17.52
N ASN A 296 1.91 -9.87 16.74
CA ASN A 296 3.22 -9.73 16.11
C ASN A 296 3.29 -10.36 14.70
N PRO A 297 2.49 -9.87 13.74
CA PRO A 297 2.44 -10.43 12.39
C PRO A 297 3.80 -10.44 11.71
N GLN A 298 4.22 -11.60 11.21
CA GLN A 298 5.47 -11.77 10.47
C GLN A 298 5.23 -12.07 8.98
N PRO A 299 6.09 -11.59 8.06
CA PRO A 299 7.12 -10.57 8.29
C PRO A 299 6.49 -9.21 8.61
N GLU A 300 6.97 -8.56 9.66
CA GLU A 300 6.40 -7.31 10.19
C GLU A 300 6.44 -6.14 9.17
N SER A 301 7.24 -6.24 8.11
CA SER A 301 7.29 -5.25 7.03
C SER A 301 6.23 -5.41 5.95
N SER A 302 5.55 -6.56 5.88
CA SER A 302 4.66 -6.91 4.76
C SER A 302 3.37 -7.62 5.16
N ASN A 303 3.28 -8.11 6.39
CA ASN A 303 2.08 -8.75 6.90
C ASN A 303 1.15 -7.70 7.50
N HIS A 304 0.25 -7.20 6.65
CA HIS A 304 -0.72 -6.15 6.93
C HIS A 304 -2.15 -6.69 6.89
N PHE A 305 -2.34 -8.01 7.05
CA PHE A 305 -3.65 -8.59 6.78
C PHE A 305 -4.70 -8.18 7.80
N ILE A 306 -4.32 -8.14 9.08
CA ILE A 306 -5.25 -8.10 10.20
C ILE A 306 -5.32 -6.71 10.82
N CYS A 307 -6.54 -6.20 10.99
CA CYS A 307 -6.83 -4.95 11.68
C CYS A 307 -7.98 -5.14 12.67
N VAL A 308 -8.17 -4.19 13.58
CA VAL A 308 -9.41 -4.12 14.38
C VAL A 308 -10.54 -3.66 13.47
N PHE A 309 -11.66 -4.38 13.47
CA PHE A 309 -12.89 -3.94 12.81
C PHE A 309 -13.68 -3.10 13.80
N VAL A 310 -14.11 -1.91 13.38
CA VAL A 310 -14.85 -0.98 14.23
C VAL A 310 -16.23 -0.76 13.63
N TYR A 311 -17.28 -1.16 14.36
CA TYR A 311 -18.67 -1.01 13.94
C TYR A 311 -19.37 0.06 14.78
N HIS A 312 -20.02 0.99 14.10
CA HIS A 312 -20.86 2.01 14.71
C HIS A 312 -22.34 1.71 14.37
N PRO A 313 -23.14 1.21 15.32
CA PRO A 313 -24.51 0.77 15.07
C PRO A 313 -25.42 1.88 14.56
N THR A 314 -25.33 3.09 15.11
CA THR A 314 -26.23 4.21 14.76
C THR A 314 -26.10 4.65 13.31
N SER A 315 -24.88 4.71 12.76
CA SER A 315 -24.68 5.02 11.34
C SER A 315 -24.68 3.78 10.44
N ARG A 316 -24.75 2.59 11.04
CA ARG A 316 -24.58 1.30 10.38
C ARG A 316 -23.30 1.27 9.53
N THR A 317 -22.22 1.83 10.06
CA THR A 317 -20.95 1.94 9.33
C THR A 317 -19.89 1.06 9.95
N LEU A 318 -19.23 0.28 9.10
CA LEU A 318 -18.06 -0.50 9.45
C LEU A 318 -16.79 0.23 8.98
N HIS A 319 -15.84 0.45 9.88
CA HIS A 319 -14.50 0.90 9.54
C HIS A 319 -13.55 -0.30 9.57
N VAL A 320 -12.86 -0.54 8.44
CA VAL A 320 -11.90 -1.62 8.26
C VAL A 320 -10.71 -1.08 7.49
N ASP A 321 -9.49 -1.41 7.92
CA ASP A 321 -8.31 -1.08 7.14
C ASP A 321 -7.99 -2.19 6.14
N ASP A 322 -6.80 -2.78 6.21
CA ASP A 322 -6.26 -3.53 5.08
C ASP A 322 -6.98 -4.86 4.83
N THR A 323 -7.63 -5.45 5.85
CA THR A 323 -8.30 -6.76 5.74
C THR A 323 -9.23 -6.83 4.53
N ILE A 324 -10.06 -5.80 4.31
CA ILE A 324 -10.99 -5.69 3.19
C ILE A 324 -10.68 -4.39 2.44
N MET A 325 -10.41 -4.51 1.14
CA MET A 325 -10.20 -3.39 0.24
C MET A 325 -11.42 -3.20 -0.65
N TYR A 326 -11.78 -1.93 -0.92
CA TYR A 326 -12.86 -1.58 -1.83
C TYR A 326 -12.36 -0.67 -2.94
N ALA A 327 -12.26 -1.19 -4.15
CA ALA A 327 -11.85 -0.44 -5.32
C ALA A 327 -13.01 0.37 -5.89
N GLU A 328 -13.32 1.53 -5.29
CA GLU A 328 -14.40 2.39 -5.76
C GLU A 328 -14.13 2.84 -7.19
N LYS A 329 -13.09 3.64 -7.43
CA LYS A 329 -12.68 4.09 -8.76
C LYS A 329 -11.20 3.76 -8.97
N PRO A 330 -10.83 2.48 -9.21
CA PRO A 330 -9.44 2.09 -9.36
C PRO A 330 -8.79 2.89 -10.49
N GLY A 331 -7.65 3.50 -10.19
CA GLY A 331 -6.84 4.15 -11.22
C GLY A 331 -6.43 3.18 -12.32
N PHE A 332 -5.98 3.71 -13.46
CA PHE A 332 -5.63 2.90 -14.64
C PHE A 332 -4.73 1.70 -14.32
N LEU A 333 -3.73 1.89 -13.43
CA LEU A 333 -2.82 0.82 -12.98
C LEU A 333 -3.57 -0.32 -12.29
N LEU A 334 -4.50 -0.01 -11.38
CA LEU A 334 -5.23 -1.00 -10.59
C LEU A 334 -6.24 -1.77 -11.45
N LYS A 335 -6.85 -1.11 -12.45
CA LYS A 335 -7.66 -1.77 -13.48
C LYS A 335 -6.87 -2.82 -14.25
N LEU A 336 -5.61 -2.53 -14.59
CA LEU A 336 -4.72 -3.48 -15.27
C LEU A 336 -4.39 -4.70 -14.41
N PHE A 337 -4.35 -4.54 -13.08
CA PHE A 337 -4.21 -5.65 -12.11
C PHE A 337 -5.53 -6.39 -11.81
N GLY A 338 -6.60 -6.11 -12.58
CA GLY A 338 -7.87 -6.81 -12.47
C GLY A 338 -8.87 -6.21 -11.47
N TYR A 339 -8.56 -5.09 -10.83
CA TYR A 339 -9.52 -4.40 -9.96
C TYR A 339 -10.57 -3.70 -10.83
N LYS A 340 -11.80 -4.23 -10.80
CA LYS A 340 -12.95 -3.61 -11.44
C LYS A 340 -13.49 -2.47 -10.59
N HIS A 341 -14.19 -1.53 -11.21
CA HIS A 341 -14.94 -0.50 -10.52
C HIS A 341 -15.95 -1.13 -9.56
N GLY A 342 -15.97 -0.69 -8.30
CA GLY A 342 -16.84 -1.22 -7.25
C GLY A 342 -16.45 -2.62 -6.74
N ALA A 343 -15.26 -3.13 -7.04
CA ALA A 343 -14.86 -4.47 -6.59
C ALA A 343 -14.38 -4.46 -5.12
N MET A 344 -14.88 -5.40 -4.32
CA MET A 344 -14.29 -5.73 -3.01
C MET A 344 -13.32 -6.91 -3.13
N ALA A 345 -12.27 -6.88 -2.32
CA ALA A 345 -11.31 -7.97 -2.22
C ALA A 345 -10.68 -8.02 -0.82
N PHE A 346 -10.34 -9.21 -0.34
CA PHE A 346 -9.43 -9.34 0.80
C PHE A 346 -8.03 -8.85 0.42
N HIS A 347 -7.27 -8.37 1.41
CA HIS A 347 -5.87 -7.99 1.19
C HIS A 347 -5.08 -9.14 0.54
N PRO A 348 -4.16 -8.87 -0.41
CA PRO A 348 -3.43 -9.94 -1.11
C PRO A 348 -2.60 -10.84 -0.20
N SER A 349 -2.17 -10.35 0.96
CA SER A 349 -1.42 -11.13 1.94
C SER A 349 -2.20 -12.32 2.50
N ILE A 350 -3.54 -12.36 2.36
CA ILE A 350 -4.34 -13.56 2.70
C ILE A 350 -3.84 -14.82 1.98
N LYS A 351 -3.23 -14.68 0.79
CA LYS A 351 -2.70 -15.79 -0.01
C LYS A 351 -1.32 -16.28 0.45
N SER A 352 -0.67 -15.55 1.37
CA SER A 352 0.69 -15.80 1.82
C SER A 352 0.78 -15.83 3.35
N SER A 353 1.08 -14.70 3.99
CA SER A 353 1.38 -14.59 5.42
C SER A 353 0.22 -14.11 6.27
N GLY A 354 -0.91 -13.74 5.66
CA GLY A 354 -2.02 -13.09 6.35
C GLY A 354 -2.72 -13.99 7.36
N LEU A 355 -2.88 -15.27 7.04
CA LEU A 355 -3.45 -16.28 7.93
C LEU A 355 -2.35 -17.12 8.55
N TYR A 356 -2.61 -17.71 9.72
CA TYR A 356 -1.68 -18.67 10.31
C TYR A 356 -1.40 -19.82 9.34
N PRO A 357 -0.17 -20.37 9.32
CA PRO A 357 0.24 -21.43 8.39
C PRO A 357 -0.28 -22.82 8.79
N THR A 358 -1.49 -22.89 9.37
CA THR A 358 -2.17 -24.13 9.79
C THR A 358 -3.33 -24.45 8.85
N SER A 359 -3.81 -25.69 8.83
CA SER A 359 -4.97 -26.09 8.02
C SER A 359 -6.28 -25.42 8.45
N ASP A 360 -6.42 -25.08 9.74
CA ASP A 360 -7.72 -24.64 10.31
C ASP A 360 -7.93 -23.13 10.18
N ALA A 361 -6.85 -22.35 10.17
CA ALA A 361 -6.89 -20.90 10.13
C ALA A 361 -7.77 -20.29 9.02
N PRO A 362 -7.78 -20.80 7.76
CA PRO A 362 -8.72 -20.33 6.74
C PRO A 362 -10.20 -20.57 7.08
N HIS A 363 -10.52 -21.67 7.76
CA HIS A 363 -11.88 -21.98 8.20
C HIS A 363 -12.28 -21.11 9.39
N ILE A 364 -11.37 -20.92 10.35
CA ILE A 364 -11.58 -20.05 11.50
C ILE A 364 -11.83 -18.60 11.05
N PHE A 365 -11.04 -18.08 10.11
CA PHE A 365 -11.26 -16.75 9.54
C PHE A 365 -12.61 -16.64 8.82
N ARG A 366 -12.99 -17.65 8.03
CA ARG A 366 -14.30 -17.70 7.36
C ARG A 366 -15.43 -17.64 8.37
N ASP A 367 -15.36 -18.47 9.42
CA ASP A 367 -16.44 -18.60 10.40
C ASP A 367 -16.55 -17.35 11.26
N TRP A 368 -15.43 -16.72 11.59
CA TRP A 368 -15.42 -15.38 12.19
C TRP A 368 -16.11 -14.34 11.31
N MET A 369 -15.76 -14.28 10.02
CA MET A 369 -16.40 -13.35 9.07
C MET A 369 -17.91 -13.58 8.95
N ARG A 370 -18.36 -14.85 8.96
CA ARG A 370 -19.79 -15.21 8.97
C ARG A 370 -20.48 -14.77 10.26
N ASN A 371 -19.83 -14.93 11.41
CA ASN A 371 -20.35 -14.47 12.70
C ASN A 371 -20.49 -12.94 12.72
N MET A 372 -19.48 -12.22 12.25
CA MET A 372 -19.52 -10.76 12.12
C MET A 372 -20.66 -10.31 11.19
N LEU A 373 -20.81 -10.93 10.02
CA LEU A 373 -21.92 -10.63 9.09
C LEU A 373 -23.29 -10.93 9.70
N ARG A 374 -23.42 -11.96 10.54
CA ARG A 374 -24.68 -12.24 11.24
C ARG A 374 -24.98 -11.17 12.30
N ASP A 375 -23.98 -10.76 13.06
CA ASP A 375 -24.16 -9.92 14.24
C ASP A 375 -24.22 -8.42 13.90
N TRP A 376 -23.51 -7.98 12.85
CA TRP A 376 -23.39 -6.56 12.48
C TRP A 376 -24.15 -6.23 11.19
N PRO A 377 -25.33 -5.60 11.28
CA PRO A 377 -26.12 -5.23 10.11
C PRO A 377 -25.64 -3.91 9.49
N PHE A 378 -24.35 -3.77 9.18
CA PHE A 378 -23.81 -2.56 8.55
C PHE A 378 -24.37 -2.34 7.14
N GLU A 379 -24.54 -1.08 6.74
CA GLU A 379 -24.93 -0.69 5.38
C GLU A 379 -23.76 -0.05 4.62
N ASN A 380 -22.83 0.55 5.36
CA ASN A 380 -21.69 1.28 4.85
C ASN A 380 -20.38 0.62 5.29
N ILE A 381 -19.33 0.68 4.47
CA ILE A 381 -17.98 0.26 4.85
C ILE A 381 -16.94 1.28 4.38
N CYS A 382 -16.08 1.69 5.31
CA CYS A 382 -14.92 2.55 5.06
C CYS A 382 -13.66 1.69 5.04
N CYS A 383 -13.03 1.55 3.86
CA CYS A 383 -11.79 0.80 3.66
C CYS A 383 -10.58 1.74 3.62
N ALA A 384 -9.45 1.39 4.25
CA ALA A 384 -8.24 2.24 4.21
C ALA A 384 -7.86 2.58 2.78
N HIS A 385 -7.81 1.56 1.95
CA HIS A 385 -7.41 1.67 0.58
C HIS A 385 -8.61 1.73 -0.35
N MET A 386 -8.52 2.64 -1.32
CA MET A 386 -9.27 2.64 -2.58
C MET A 386 -10.74 3.12 -2.56
N GLY A 387 -11.34 3.36 -1.38
CA GLY A 387 -12.59 4.12 -1.29
C GLY A 387 -13.49 3.74 -0.12
N VAL A 388 -14.70 4.31 -0.15
CA VAL A 388 -15.76 4.06 0.81
C VAL A 388 -17.00 3.61 0.06
N LYS A 389 -17.65 2.55 0.54
CA LYS A 389 -18.92 2.10 -0.02
C LYS A 389 -20.08 2.53 0.86
N ILE A 390 -21.01 3.27 0.27
CA ILE A 390 -22.27 3.70 0.87
C ILE A 390 -23.39 2.81 0.37
N GLY A 391 -24.12 2.18 1.29
CA GLY A 391 -25.24 1.29 0.99
C GLY A 391 -24.84 -0.07 0.40
N GLY A 392 -25.51 -1.13 0.84
CA GLY A 392 -25.32 -2.50 0.34
C GLY A 392 -23.96 -3.12 0.68
N ALA A 393 -23.17 -2.53 1.59
CA ALA A 393 -21.84 -3.04 1.94
C ALA A 393 -21.88 -4.46 2.50
N HIS A 394 -22.87 -4.78 3.33
CA HIS A 394 -23.03 -6.10 3.91
C HIS A 394 -23.23 -7.20 2.86
N ALA A 395 -24.07 -6.95 1.86
CA ALA A 395 -24.29 -7.88 0.75
C ALA A 395 -23.01 -8.09 -0.08
N ASP A 396 -22.25 -7.03 -0.32
CA ASP A 396 -20.98 -7.10 -1.05
C ASP A 396 -19.91 -7.88 -0.25
N VAL A 397 -19.80 -7.67 1.06
CA VAL A 397 -18.87 -8.44 1.92
C VAL A 397 -19.30 -9.91 2.02
N THR A 398 -20.60 -10.19 2.06
CA THR A 398 -21.14 -11.56 1.99
C THR A 398 -20.76 -12.23 0.67
N THR A 399 -20.91 -11.52 -0.45
CA THR A 399 -20.52 -12.00 -1.78
C THR A 399 -19.01 -12.23 -1.87
N LEU A 400 -18.21 -11.31 -1.33
CA LEU A 400 -16.76 -11.45 -1.24
C LEU A 400 -16.38 -12.73 -0.48
N LEU A 401 -16.95 -12.95 0.70
CA LEU A 401 -16.65 -14.12 1.52
C LEU A 401 -17.00 -15.43 0.80
N ASN A 402 -18.20 -15.51 0.20
CA ASN A 402 -18.64 -16.68 -0.56
C ASN A 402 -17.71 -16.94 -1.76
N SER A 403 -17.32 -15.89 -2.49
CA SER A 403 -16.39 -16.02 -3.63
C SER A 403 -14.98 -16.44 -3.22
N ALA A 404 -14.59 -16.20 -1.96
CA ALA A 404 -13.29 -16.55 -1.42
C ALA A 404 -13.22 -17.99 -0.88
N GLU A 405 -14.34 -18.71 -0.75
CA GLU A 405 -14.35 -20.08 -0.22
C GLU A 405 -13.40 -21.05 -0.94
N PRO A 406 -13.33 -21.08 -2.29
CA PRO A 406 -12.39 -21.96 -2.99
C PRO A 406 -10.92 -21.61 -2.69
N LEU A 407 -10.63 -20.32 -2.49
CA LEU A 407 -9.29 -19.88 -2.09
C LEU A 407 -8.95 -20.35 -0.68
N LEU A 408 -9.87 -20.16 0.29
CA LEU A 408 -9.66 -20.57 1.67
C LEU A 408 -9.49 -22.09 1.80
N ALA A 409 -10.31 -22.87 1.08
CA ALA A 409 -10.16 -24.32 1.01
C ALA A 409 -8.80 -24.74 0.42
N LYS A 410 -8.36 -24.08 -0.66
CA LYS A 410 -7.05 -24.34 -1.26
C LYS A 410 -5.89 -24.00 -0.32
N LEU A 411 -6.01 -22.91 0.46
CA LEU A 411 -5.01 -22.52 1.45
C LEU A 411 -4.94 -23.54 2.61
N SER A 412 -6.09 -23.99 3.12
CA SER A 412 -6.17 -25.03 4.14
C SER A 412 -5.46 -26.30 3.70
N GLU A 413 -5.79 -26.78 2.50
CA GLU A 413 -5.19 -28.01 1.94
C GLU A 413 -3.70 -27.88 1.67
N LYS A 414 -3.26 -26.71 1.19
CA LYS A 414 -1.84 -26.41 1.01
C LYS A 414 -1.08 -26.47 2.34
N ASN A 415 -1.64 -25.89 3.41
CA ASN A 415 -1.00 -25.88 4.73
C ASN A 415 -0.96 -27.28 5.34
N ARG A 416 -2.06 -28.06 5.22
CA ARG A 416 -2.13 -29.47 5.64
C ARG A 416 -1.00 -30.32 5.04
N LYS A 417 -0.75 -30.15 3.73
CA LYS A 417 0.32 -30.86 3.01
C LYS A 417 1.73 -30.42 3.43
N LYS A 418 1.89 -29.15 3.78
CA LYS A 418 3.20 -28.58 4.13
C LYS A 418 3.61 -28.95 5.56
N ASN A 419 2.64 -29.00 6.47
CA ASN A 419 2.85 -29.26 7.89
C ASN A 419 1.89 -30.37 8.38
N PRO A 420 2.11 -31.64 8.00
CA PRO A 420 1.28 -32.74 8.46
C PRO A 420 1.47 -32.93 9.97
N GLY A 421 0.47 -32.54 10.77
CA GLY A 421 0.48 -32.64 12.24
C GLY A 421 0.29 -31.31 13.00
N ASP A 422 0.34 -30.16 12.32
CA ASP A 422 0.06 -28.83 12.90
C ASP A 422 -1.45 -28.50 12.91
N GLU A 423 -2.31 -29.51 13.03
CA GLU A 423 -3.72 -29.27 13.35
C GLU A 423 -3.75 -28.66 14.75
N ILE A 424 -4.39 -27.49 14.88
CA ILE A 424 -4.49 -26.87 16.20
C ILE A 424 -5.43 -27.77 17.00
N PRO A 425 -5.02 -28.34 18.16
CA PRO A 425 -5.87 -29.26 18.89
C PRO A 425 -7.24 -28.64 19.16
N PRO A 426 -8.35 -29.41 19.10
CA PRO A 426 -9.70 -28.87 19.25
C PRO A 426 -9.90 -28.03 20.52
N ASP A 427 -9.23 -28.42 21.61
CA ASP A 427 -9.26 -27.72 22.90
C ASP A 427 -8.53 -26.37 22.91
N ASN A 428 -7.74 -26.07 21.86
CA ASN A 428 -7.04 -24.81 21.65
C ASN A 428 -7.81 -23.83 20.72
N HIS A 429 -8.97 -24.24 20.17
CA HIS A 429 -9.82 -23.33 19.39
C HIS A 429 -10.61 -22.33 20.26
N SER A 430 -10.79 -22.63 21.55
CA SER A 430 -11.40 -21.73 22.54
C SER A 430 -10.63 -20.41 22.69
N HIS A 431 -9.30 -20.42 22.49
CA HIS A 431 -8.45 -19.22 22.54
C HIS A 431 -8.44 -18.38 21.26
N MET A 432 -9.06 -18.85 20.17
CA MET A 432 -9.01 -18.14 18.88
C MET A 432 -10.19 -17.19 18.65
N ASN A 433 -11.04 -16.98 19.66
CA ASN A 433 -12.15 -16.02 19.63
C ASN A 433 -12.94 -16.05 18.30
N VAL A 434 -13.39 -17.25 17.90
CA VAL A 434 -14.08 -17.47 16.60
C VAL A 434 -15.38 -16.66 16.52
N SER A 435 -15.99 -16.36 17.66
CA SER A 435 -17.18 -15.52 17.77
C SER A 435 -16.86 -14.01 17.64
N GLY A 436 -15.60 -13.63 17.87
CA GLY A 436 -15.13 -12.24 17.95
C GLY A 436 -15.48 -11.54 19.25
N HIS A 437 -16.25 -12.19 20.14
CA HIS A 437 -16.78 -11.63 21.39
C HIS A 437 -15.95 -11.94 22.63
N GLU A 438 -15.10 -12.97 22.58
CA GLU A 438 -14.37 -13.48 23.73
C GLU A 438 -12.97 -12.87 23.85
N CYS A 439 -12.49 -12.70 25.08
CA CYS A 439 -11.08 -12.46 25.36
C CYS A 439 -10.38 -13.82 25.26
N GLY A 440 -9.55 -14.03 24.24
CA GLY A 440 -8.76 -15.25 24.08
C GLY A 440 -7.63 -15.36 25.09
#